data_AF-W1XGH5-F1
#
_entry.id   AF-W1XGH5-F1
#
_cell.length_a   1.000
_cell.length_b   1.000
_cell.length_c   1.000
_cell.angle_alpha   90.00
_cell.angle_beta   90.00
_cell.angle_gamma   90.00
#
_symmetry.space_group_name_H-M   'P 1'
#
loop_
_entity.id
_entity.type
_entity.pdbx_description
1 polymer ?
#
loop_
_entity_poly.entity_id
_entity_poly.type
_entity_poly.pdbx_seq_one_letter_code
_entity_poly.pdbx_strand_id
1 'polypeptide(L)'
;VGATENVIMAASMAEGKTVIENAAEEPEIVDLATFLNAMGANIRGAGTNVIRIEGVPQLHGAIHTVIPDRIEAGTYLIAAAMAGGDVFVENPNKF
;
A
#
# COMPACT_ATOMS: atom_id res chain seq x y z
N VAL A 1 -7.16 3.00 -6.67
CA VAL A 1 -6.07 3.76 -6.01
C VAL A 1 -6.60 4.87 -5.10
N GLY A 2 -6.60 6.15 -5.49
CA GLY A 2 -6.81 7.28 -4.56
C GLY A 2 -8.10 7.28 -3.72
N ALA A 3 -9.22 6.81 -4.28
CA ALA A 3 -10.47 6.74 -3.53
C ALA A 3 -10.39 5.74 -2.35
N THR A 4 -9.81 4.56 -2.58
CA THR A 4 -9.64 3.54 -1.54
C THR A 4 -8.72 4.05 -0.43
N GLU A 5 -7.60 4.67 -0.79
CA GLU A 5 -6.64 5.26 0.16
C GLU A 5 -7.29 6.33 1.03
N ASN A 6 -8.06 7.23 0.41
CA ASN A 6 -8.75 8.30 1.12
C ASN A 6 -9.74 7.76 2.15
N VAL A 7 -10.52 6.74 1.77
CA VAL A 7 -11.47 6.10 2.70
C VAL A 7 -10.74 5.33 3.80
N ILE A 8 -9.62 4.66 3.51
CA ILE A 8 -8.79 4.00 4.53
C ILE A 8 -8.31 5.00 5.58
N MET A 9 -7.74 6.14 5.14
CA MET A 9 -7.24 7.17 6.06
C MET A 9 -8.36 7.73 6.93
N ALA A 10 -9.52 8.03 6.34
CA ALA A 10 -10.68 8.54 7.09
C ALA A 10 -11.21 7.50 8.09
N ALA A 11 -11.37 6.24 7.68
CA ALA A 11 -11.91 5.18 8.51
C ALA A 11 -10.96 4.76 9.65
N SER A 12 -9.66 4.98 9.51
CA SER A 12 -8.65 4.59 10.50
C SER A 12 -8.85 5.26 11.87
N MET A 13 -9.49 6.43 11.92
CA MET A 13 -9.82 7.14 13.16
C MET A 13 -11.33 7.39 13.34
N ALA A 14 -12.18 6.90 12.43
CA ALA A 14 -13.62 7.04 12.54
C ALA A 14 -14.16 6.14 13.66
N GLU A 15 -15.23 6.55 14.34
CA GLU A 15 -15.82 5.71 15.38
C GLU A 15 -16.49 4.46 14.77
N GLY A 16 -16.15 3.28 15.30
CA GLY A 16 -16.80 2.02 14.95
C GLY A 16 -16.07 1.22 13.86
N LYS A 17 -16.84 0.51 13.04
CA LYS A 17 -16.33 -0.42 12.03
C LYS A 17 -16.70 0.03 10.63
N THR A 18 -15.74 0.00 9.72
CA THR A 18 -15.91 0.26 8.29
C THR A 18 -15.55 -0.99 7.50
N VAL A 19 -16.37 -1.28 6.47
CA VAL A 19 -16.07 -2.30 5.47
C VAL A 19 -16.07 -1.63 4.11
N ILE A 20 -14.94 -1.70 3.41
CA ILE A 20 -14.78 -1.21 2.05
C ILE A 20 -14.88 -2.43 1.14
N GLU A 21 -15.87 -2.44 0.26
CA GLU A 21 -16.07 -3.48 -0.74
C GLU A 21 -15.60 -2.99 -2.11
N ASN A 22 -15.16 -3.91 -2.97
CA ASN A 22 -14.53 -3.60 -4.26
C ASN A 22 -13.36 -2.61 -4.09
N ALA A 23 -12.56 -2.86 -3.04
CA ALA A 23 -11.37 -2.09 -2.75
C ALA A 23 -10.31 -2.32 -3.84
N ALA A 24 -9.48 -1.31 -4.05
CA ALA A 24 -8.33 -1.44 -4.94
C ALA A 24 -7.29 -2.37 -4.29
N GLU A 25 -6.64 -3.22 -5.10
CA GLU A 25 -5.82 -4.35 -4.65
C GLU A 25 -4.33 -4.14 -4.90
N GLU A 26 -3.93 -2.95 -5.35
CA GLU A 26 -2.56 -2.68 -5.73
C GLU A 26 -1.61 -2.67 -4.50
N PRO A 27 -0.30 -2.96 -4.70
CA PRO A 27 0.68 -2.98 -3.60
C PRO A 27 0.74 -1.69 -2.80
N GLU A 28 0.45 -0.55 -3.44
CA GLU A 28 0.44 0.77 -2.80
C GLU A 28 -0.67 0.87 -1.72
N ILE A 29 -1.79 0.15 -1.90
CA ILE A 29 -2.86 0.05 -0.90
C ILE A 29 -2.40 -0.75 0.32
N VAL A 30 -1.66 -1.83 0.07
CA VAL A 30 -1.07 -2.67 1.13
C VAL A 30 -0.02 -1.88 1.91
N ASP A 31 0.81 -1.10 1.22
CA ASP A 31 1.84 -0.25 1.84
C ASP A 31 1.22 0.80 2.77
N LEU A 32 0.18 1.51 2.32
CA LEU A 32 -0.54 2.49 3.15
C LEU A 32 -1.18 1.82 4.38
N ALA A 33 -1.84 0.67 4.20
CA ALA A 33 -2.43 -0.06 5.32
C ALA A 33 -1.37 -0.54 6.32
N THR A 34 -0.20 -0.97 5.82
CA THR A 34 0.94 -1.39 6.65
C THR A 34 1.49 -0.21 7.45
N PHE A 35 1.66 0.94 6.80
CA PHE A 35 2.10 2.18 7.47
C PHE A 35 1.12 2.61 8.56
N LEU A 36 -0.18 2.68 8.26
CA LEU A 36 -1.19 3.08 9.23
C LEU A 36 -1.31 2.07 10.39
N ASN A 37 -1.20 0.78 10.12
CA ASN A 37 -1.14 -0.25 11.17
C ASN A 37 0.11 -0.11 12.04
N ALA A 38 1.26 0.26 11.46
CA ALA A 38 2.47 0.57 12.23
C ALA A 38 2.31 1.83 13.10
N MET A 39 1.36 2.72 12.76
CA MET A 39 0.93 3.85 13.59
C MET A 39 -0.17 3.48 14.60
N GLY A 40 -0.60 2.22 14.67
CA GLY A 40 -1.60 1.73 15.61
C GLY A 40 -3.03 1.63 15.07
N ALA A 41 -3.25 1.80 13.76
CA ALA A 41 -4.55 1.50 13.14
C ALA A 41 -4.89 -0.01 13.22
N ASN A 42 -6.16 -0.36 13.00
CA ASN A 42 -6.61 -1.74 12.89
C ASN A 42 -7.28 -1.98 11.54
N ILE A 43 -6.44 -2.16 10.52
CA ILE A 43 -6.82 -2.38 9.13
C ILE A 43 -6.48 -3.82 8.73
N ARG A 44 -7.42 -4.54 8.12
CA ARG A 44 -7.23 -5.92 7.66
C ARG A 44 -7.80 -6.10 6.25
N GLY A 45 -7.21 -7.03 5.49
CA GLY A 45 -7.67 -7.38 4.14
C GLY A 45 -7.16 -6.47 3.02
N ALA A 46 -6.23 -5.55 3.29
CA ALA A 46 -5.56 -4.79 2.23
C ALA A 46 -4.85 -5.75 1.25
N GLY A 47 -4.92 -5.46 -0.05
CA GLY A 47 -4.48 -6.39 -1.10
C GLY A 47 -5.54 -7.44 -1.49
N THR A 48 -6.77 -7.30 -0.97
CA THR A 48 -7.95 -8.07 -1.41
C THR A 48 -9.09 -7.11 -1.73
N ASN A 49 -10.13 -7.62 -2.40
CA ASN A 49 -11.31 -6.83 -2.76
C ASN A 49 -12.15 -6.30 -1.57
N VAL A 50 -11.87 -6.74 -0.33
CA VAL A 50 -12.59 -6.31 0.88
C VAL A 50 -11.63 -5.91 2.00
N ILE A 51 -11.71 -4.65 2.42
CA ILE A 51 -10.92 -4.11 3.53
C ILE A 51 -11.83 -3.83 4.74
N ARG A 52 -11.39 -4.26 5.92
CA ARG A 52 -12.11 -4.07 7.19
C ARG A 52 -11.27 -3.21 8.12
N ILE A 53 -11.89 -2.18 8.68
CA ILE A 53 -11.22 -1.20 9.53
C ILE A 53 -12.02 -1.03 10.80
N GLU A 54 -11.37 -1.16 11.95
CA GLU A 54 -11.91 -0.72 13.24
C GLU A 54 -11.17 0.56 13.62
N GLY A 55 -11.87 1.69 13.63
CA GLY A 55 -11.20 2.97 13.85
C GLY A 55 -10.73 3.13 15.29
N VAL A 56 -9.59 3.80 15.45
CA VAL A 56 -8.90 3.99 16.72
C VAL A 56 -8.94 5.47 17.14
N PRO A 57 -8.94 5.78 18.45
CA PRO A 57 -9.05 7.16 18.91
C PRO A 57 -7.83 8.02 18.56
N GLN A 58 -6.66 7.40 18.38
CA GLN A 58 -5.43 8.10 18.05
C GLN A 58 -4.44 7.18 17.34
N LEU A 59 -3.69 7.75 16.40
CA LEU A 59 -2.50 7.16 15.79
C LEU A 59 -1.23 7.72 16.45
N HIS A 60 -0.18 6.92 16.52
CA HIS A 60 1.14 7.35 16.99
C HIS A 60 2.14 7.51 15.84
N GLY A 61 3.31 8.08 16.14
CA GLY A 61 4.40 8.15 15.16
C GLY A 61 4.93 6.76 14.80
N ALA A 62 5.32 6.58 13.54
CA ALA A 62 5.95 5.36 13.04
C ALA A 62 7.04 5.72 12.02
N ILE A 63 8.04 4.85 11.90
CA ILE A 63 9.00 4.90 10.80
C ILE A 63 8.57 3.84 9.79
N HIS A 64 8.44 4.23 8.53
CA HIS A 64 8.02 3.36 7.45
C HIS A 64 8.90 3.58 6.23
N THR A 65 9.30 2.48 5.59
CA THR A 65 10.01 2.52 4.32
C THR A 65 9.00 2.21 3.23
N VAL A 66 8.74 3.20 2.37
CA VAL A 66 7.81 3.06 1.24
C VAL A 66 8.30 1.95 0.31
N ILE A 67 7.34 1.21 -0.27
CA ILE A 67 7.66 0.19 -1.27
C ILE A 67 8.39 0.79 -2.50
N PRO A 68 9.23 0.01 -3.19
CA PRO A 68 9.84 0.43 -4.46
C PRO A 68 8.80 0.70 -5.55
N ASP A 69 9.12 1.59 -6.49
CA ASP A 69 8.25 1.86 -7.65
C ASP A 69 8.37 0.74 -8.70
N ARG A 70 7.33 -0.08 -8.78
CA ARG A 70 7.24 -1.19 -9.74
C ARG A 70 7.11 -0.75 -11.20
N ILE A 71 6.57 0.44 -11.47
CA ILE A 71 6.45 0.98 -12.82
C ILE A 71 7.81 1.49 -13.29
N GLU A 72 8.56 2.15 -12.40
CA GLU A 72 9.94 2.55 -12.68
C GLU A 72 10.85 1.34 -12.90
N ALA A 73 10.80 0.34 -12.00
CA ALA A 73 11.56 -0.89 -12.15
C ALA A 73 11.26 -1.59 -13.49
N GLY A 74 9.97 -1.72 -13.84
CA GLY A 74 9.55 -2.26 -15.14
C GLY A 74 10.06 -1.45 -16.33
N THR A 75 10.09 -0.12 -16.21
CA THR A 75 10.59 0.77 -17.26
C THR A 75 12.07 0.51 -17.58
N TYR A 76 12.92 0.40 -16.55
CA TYR A 76 14.34 0.09 -16.76
C TYR A 76 14.58 -1.30 -17.36
N LEU A 77 13.81 -2.30 -16.91
CA LEU A 77 13.90 -3.66 -17.46
C LEU A 77 13.53 -3.70 -18.95
N ILE A 78 12.46 -3.02 -19.35
CA ILE A 78 12.05 -2.93 -20.76
C ILE A 78 13.10 -2.19 -21.58
N ALA A 79 13.66 -1.09 -21.06
CA ALA A 79 14.71 -0.34 -21.76
C ALA A 79 15.95 -1.20 -22.04
N ALA A 80 16.40 -1.98 -21.05
CA ALA A 80 17.52 -2.90 -21.22
C ALA A 80 17.23 -4.01 -22.23
N ALA A 81 16.04 -4.60 -22.17
CA ALA A 81 15.61 -5.63 -23.11
C ALA A 81 15.60 -5.11 -24.56
N MET A 82 15.12 -3.89 -24.78
CA MET A 82 15.11 -3.24 -26.11
C MET A 82 16.52 -2.96 -26.64
N ALA A 83 17.46 -2.60 -25.76
CA ALA A 83 18.84 -2.32 -26.12
C ALA A 83 19.70 -3.59 -26.30
N GLY A 84 19.15 -4.79 -25.99
CA GLY A 84 19.92 -6.04 -25.96
C GLY A 84 20.96 -6.07 -24.84
N GLY A 85 20.77 -5.29 -23.77
CA GLY A 85 21.65 -5.20 -22.63
C GLY A 85 21.28 -6.17 -21.51
N ASP A 86 22.14 -6.22 -20.49
CA ASP A 86 21.92 -6.97 -19.24
C ASP A 86 21.96 -5.98 -18.07
N VAL A 87 20.88 -5.93 -17.29
CA VAL A 87 20.75 -5.03 -16.14
C VAL A 87 20.17 -5.78 -14.95
N PHE A 88 20.64 -5.41 -13.77
CA PHE A 88 20.09 -5.86 -12.49
C PHE A 88 19.41 -4.68 -11.80
N VAL A 89 18.10 -4.77 -11.60
CA VAL A 89 17.35 -3.82 -10.77
C VAL A 89 17.35 -4.35 -9.35
N GLU A 90 18.02 -3.64 -8.45
CA GLU A 90 18.15 -4.06 -7.04
C GLU A 90 16.90 -3.66 -6.24
N ASN A 91 16.43 -4.57 -5.37
CA ASN A 91 15.29 -4.37 -4.47
C ASN A 91 13.96 -3.93 -5.14
N PRO A 92 13.48 -4.53 -6.26
CA PRO A 92 12.24 -4.08 -6.88
C PRO A 92 10.97 -4.54 -6.13
N ASN A 93 11.08 -5.51 -5.21
CA ASN A 93 9.96 -6.04 -4.43
C ASN A 93 10.45 -6.45 -3.02
N LYS A 94 10.36 -5.55 -2.03
CA LYS A 94 10.36 -5.96 -0.61
C LYS A 94 8.90 -6.20 -0.22
N PHE A 95 8.52 -7.47 -0.07
CA PHE A 95 7.27 -7.87 0.59
C PHE A 95 7.56 -8.16 2.06
#